data_AF-A0AAJ0MGI2-F1
#
_entry.id   AF-A0AAJ0MGI2-F1
#
_cell.length_a   1.000
_cell.length_b   1.000
_cell.length_c   1.000
_cell.angle_alpha   90.00
_cell.angle_beta   90.00
_cell.angle_gamma   90.00
#
_symmetry.space_group_name_H-M   'P 1'
#
loop_
_entity.id
_entity.type
_entity.pdbx_description
1 polymer ?
#
loop_
_entity_poly.entity_id
_entity_poly.type
_entity_poly.pdbx_seq_one_letter_code
_entity_poly.pdbx_strand_id
1 'polypeptide(L)'
;MGSELKATIPVLKGENNYEAWASIIRFHLRYDDLENYIDEDVEAPADTDVEAKKKWNRDRIRVSIMIQESLNDPKVSTKLQAAGWEYHTGDPYKTWTIVRKVIKHESEEAISSYLEEYTHLNHKTFDTMEAFVAKVHYLRNKLDSAHTQWGGKLPEGFHTTHIVNCLKAGYPMNHMFWEKALAKKELPWTKLMEDLNGISKRETEGARFTSIEVKGAKGNKGNNPSGNNPSGNTTNNRNKIKCDKCQRSYPKSWAYQSCGHHYPLGGICWTCNPE
;
A
#
# COMPACT_ATOMS: atom_id res chain seq x y z
N MET A 1 -31.98 17.07 -23.12
CA MET A 1 -31.89 17.25 -21.66
C MET A 1 -30.79 16.32 -21.19
N GLY A 2 -29.62 16.88 -20.89
CA GLY A 2 -28.44 16.11 -20.51
C GLY A 2 -28.62 15.47 -19.14
N SER A 3 -28.24 14.20 -19.03
CA SER A 3 -28.16 13.49 -17.77
C SER A 3 -27.22 14.23 -16.82
N GLU A 4 -27.77 14.83 -15.76
CA GLU A 4 -26.98 15.31 -14.62
C GLU A 4 -26.22 14.12 -14.03
N LEU A 5 -24.91 14.08 -14.24
CA LEU A 5 -24.00 13.25 -13.47
C LEU A 5 -24.01 13.78 -12.02
N LYS A 6 -25.00 13.33 -11.23
CA LYS A 6 -25.07 13.58 -9.80
C LYS A 6 -24.08 12.65 -9.10
N ALA A 7 -22.79 12.95 -9.23
CA ALA A 7 -21.81 12.33 -8.35
C ALA A 7 -22.13 12.78 -6.92
N THR A 8 -22.36 11.82 -6.02
CA THR A 8 -22.69 12.10 -4.63
C THR A 8 -21.40 12.48 -3.91
N ILE A 9 -21.40 13.63 -3.24
CA ILE A 9 -20.28 14.03 -2.39
C ILE A 9 -20.26 13.12 -1.17
N PRO A 10 -19.17 12.38 -0.91
CA PRO A 10 -19.10 11.51 0.25
C PRO A 10 -19.08 12.33 1.54
N VAL A 11 -19.54 11.74 2.64
CA VAL A 11 -19.38 12.35 3.97
C VAL A 11 -17.90 12.37 4.34
N LEU A 12 -17.39 13.51 4.82
CA LEU A 12 -16.05 13.61 5.39
C LEU A 12 -16.01 12.84 6.72
N LYS A 13 -15.16 11.82 6.81
CA LYS A 13 -15.00 10.95 7.99
C LYS A 13 -13.74 11.27 8.79
N GLY A 14 -12.89 12.15 8.28
CA GLY A 14 -11.63 12.56 8.88
C GLY A 14 -10.48 12.52 7.89
N GLU A 15 -9.27 12.41 8.41
CA GLU A 15 -8.01 12.41 7.64
C GLU A 15 -7.95 11.26 6.62
N ASN A 16 -8.59 10.13 6.92
CA ASN A 16 -8.56 8.92 6.10
C ASN A 16 -9.24 9.07 4.72
N ASN A 17 -10.23 9.94 4.59
CA ASN A 17 -10.91 10.20 3.32
C ASN A 17 -10.86 11.66 2.89
N TYR A 18 -10.08 12.51 3.58
CA TYR A 18 -9.96 13.93 3.28
C TYR A 18 -9.56 14.21 1.83
N GLU A 19 -8.52 13.56 1.31
CA GLU A 19 -8.04 13.83 -0.06
C GLU A 19 -9.07 13.45 -1.13
N ALA A 20 -9.71 12.29 -0.98
CA ALA A 20 -10.77 11.84 -1.90
C ALA A 20 -11.99 12.78 -1.82
N TRP A 21 -12.40 13.16 -0.60
CA TRP A 21 -13.48 14.11 -0.35
C TRP A 21 -13.18 15.48 -0.97
N ALA A 22 -11.99 16.03 -0.73
CA ALA A 22 -11.58 17.34 -1.20
C ALA A 22 -11.49 17.37 -2.73
N SER A 23 -10.98 16.30 -3.35
CA SER A 23 -10.93 16.16 -4.80
C SER A 23 -12.33 16.15 -5.42
N ILE A 24 -13.30 15.47 -4.81
CA ILE A 24 -14.68 15.41 -5.33
C ILE A 24 -15.35 16.79 -5.22
N ILE A 25 -15.22 17.49 -4.09
CA ILE A 25 -15.78 18.84 -3.95
C ILE A 25 -15.17 19.78 -4.99
N ARG A 26 -13.84 19.82 -5.13
CA ARG A 26 -13.18 20.66 -6.14
C ARG A 26 -13.66 20.33 -7.55
N PHE A 27 -13.85 19.05 -7.87
CA PHE A 27 -14.38 18.66 -9.18
C PHE A 27 -15.78 19.22 -9.43
N HIS A 28 -16.68 19.15 -8.46
CA HIS A 28 -18.02 19.75 -8.57
C HIS A 28 -17.98 21.27 -8.72
N LEU A 29 -17.14 21.93 -7.91
CA LEU A 29 -17.00 23.39 -7.97
C LEU A 29 -16.40 23.86 -9.30
N ARG A 30 -15.44 23.13 -9.87
CA ARG A 30 -14.90 23.41 -11.21
C ARG A 30 -15.95 23.28 -12.30
N TYR A 31 -16.79 22.25 -12.20
CA TYR A 31 -17.87 22.04 -13.16
C TYR A 31 -18.87 23.20 -13.15
N ASP A 32 -19.14 23.78 -11.98
CA ASP A 32 -20.06 24.91 -11.79
C ASP A 32 -19.39 26.30 -11.90
N ASP A 33 -18.07 26.37 -12.13
CA ASP A 33 -17.26 27.61 -12.12
C ASP A 33 -17.31 28.38 -10.77
N LEU A 34 -17.25 27.64 -9.67
CA LEU A 34 -17.36 28.13 -8.29
C LEU A 34 -16.14 27.83 -7.40
N GLU A 35 -15.04 27.32 -7.97
CA GLU A 35 -13.87 26.89 -7.19
C GLU A 35 -13.20 28.07 -6.44
N ASN A 36 -13.27 29.29 -7.00
CA ASN A 36 -12.73 30.50 -6.38
C ASN A 36 -13.28 30.74 -4.96
N TYR A 37 -14.54 30.40 -4.68
CA TYR A 37 -15.17 30.60 -3.36
C TYR A 37 -14.58 29.73 -2.23
N ILE A 38 -13.75 28.74 -2.55
CA ILE A 38 -13.02 27.95 -1.54
C ILE A 38 -11.51 28.21 -1.55
N ASP A 39 -10.99 28.86 -2.60
CA ASP A 39 -9.57 29.20 -2.73
C ASP A 39 -9.27 30.59 -2.19
N GLU A 40 -10.23 31.52 -2.27
CA GLU A 40 -10.07 32.91 -1.86
C GLU A 40 -11.33 33.42 -1.13
N ASP A 41 -11.15 34.45 -0.30
CA ASP A 41 -12.28 35.18 0.30
C ASP A 41 -12.84 36.17 -0.73
N VAL A 42 -13.78 35.67 -1.56
CA VAL A 42 -14.39 36.46 -2.64
C VAL A 42 -15.24 37.59 -2.05
N GLU A 43 -14.75 38.83 -2.20
CA GLU A 43 -15.41 40.04 -1.73
C GLU A 43 -16.82 40.23 -2.33
N ALA A 44 -17.69 40.87 -1.56
CA ALA A 44 -19.04 41.18 -2.01
C ALA A 44 -19.00 42.30 -3.08
N PRO A 45 -19.76 42.17 -4.18
CA PRO A 45 -19.96 43.26 -5.13
C PRO A 45 -20.56 44.50 -4.44
N ALA A 46 -20.33 45.68 -5.03
CA ALA A 46 -20.88 46.94 -4.55
C ALA A 46 -22.41 46.88 -4.43
N ASP A 47 -22.97 47.55 -3.41
CA ASP A 47 -24.42 47.56 -3.15
C ASP A 47 -25.26 48.14 -4.29
N THR A 48 -24.63 48.91 -5.18
CA THR A 48 -25.23 49.48 -6.38
C THR A 48 -25.49 48.44 -7.48
N ASP A 49 -24.79 47.31 -7.48
CA ASP A 49 -24.97 46.22 -8.45
C ASP A 49 -25.77 45.08 -7.82
N VAL A 50 -27.09 45.25 -7.83
CA VAL A 50 -28.05 44.34 -7.19
C VAL A 50 -28.00 42.94 -7.82
N GLU A 51 -27.83 42.84 -9.13
CA GLU A 51 -27.79 41.57 -9.86
C GLU A 51 -26.50 40.81 -9.59
N ALA A 52 -25.34 41.47 -9.61
CA ALA A 52 -24.09 40.85 -9.21
C ALA A 52 -24.12 40.39 -7.75
N LYS A 53 -24.68 41.20 -6.85
CA LYS A 53 -24.81 40.85 -5.42
C LYS A 53 -25.72 39.63 -5.20
N LYS A 54 -26.84 39.54 -5.93
CA LYS A 54 -27.72 38.36 -5.90
C LYS A 54 -27.00 37.11 -6.40
N LYS A 55 -26.25 37.21 -7.50
CA LYS A 55 -25.45 36.10 -8.04
C LYS A 55 -24.40 35.64 -7.02
N TRP A 56 -23.61 36.58 -6.50
CA TRP A 56 -22.58 36.33 -5.49
C TRP A 56 -23.15 35.61 -4.25
N ASN A 57 -24.30 36.06 -3.74
CA ASN A 57 -24.93 35.44 -2.58
C ASN A 57 -25.42 34.01 -2.90
N ARG A 58 -26.04 33.80 -4.07
CA ARG A 58 -26.49 32.48 -4.52
C ARG A 58 -25.33 31.51 -4.65
N ASP A 59 -24.24 31.95 -5.27
CA ASP A 59 -23.04 31.16 -5.48
C ASP A 59 -22.42 30.76 -4.14
N ARG A 60 -22.23 31.71 -3.21
CA ARG A 60 -21.76 31.42 -1.85
C ARG A 60 -22.64 30.40 -1.13
N ILE A 61 -23.95 30.57 -1.17
CA ILE A 61 -24.90 29.64 -0.53
C ILE A 61 -24.78 28.24 -1.14
N ARG A 62 -24.69 28.14 -2.47
CA ARG A 62 -24.55 26.86 -3.17
C ARG A 62 -23.29 26.11 -2.75
N VAL A 63 -22.15 26.80 -2.70
CA VAL A 63 -20.88 26.21 -2.23
C VAL A 63 -20.98 25.82 -0.75
N SER A 64 -21.56 26.68 0.09
CA SER A 64 -21.72 26.40 1.52
C SER A 64 -22.60 25.17 1.77
N ILE A 65 -23.74 25.03 1.09
CA ILE A 65 -24.60 23.85 1.19
C ILE A 65 -23.81 22.60 0.78
N MET A 66 -23.12 22.66 -0.37
CA MET A 66 -22.33 21.55 -0.90
C MET A 66 -21.29 21.04 0.11
N ILE A 67 -20.57 21.95 0.77
CA ILE A 67 -19.59 21.60 1.79
C ILE A 67 -20.29 21.10 3.05
N GLN A 68 -21.24 21.85 3.59
CA GLN A 68 -21.90 21.55 4.87
C GLN A 68 -22.63 20.21 4.88
N GLU A 69 -23.34 19.85 3.80
CA GLU A 69 -24.02 18.56 3.69
C GLU A 69 -23.05 17.36 3.80
N SER A 70 -21.79 17.57 3.43
CA SER A 70 -20.75 16.55 3.54
C SER A 70 -20.05 16.51 4.90
N LEU A 71 -20.29 17.48 5.79
CA LEU A 71 -19.67 17.60 7.13
C LEU A 71 -20.54 17.00 8.26
N ASN A 72 -21.50 16.15 7.91
CA ASN A 72 -22.47 15.58 8.86
C ASN A 72 -21.94 14.46 9.76
N ASP A 73 -20.66 14.07 9.64
CA ASP A 73 -20.06 13.11 10.58
C ASP A 73 -19.90 13.76 11.97
N PRO A 74 -20.44 13.17 13.05
CA PRO A 74 -20.38 13.77 14.38
C PRO A 74 -18.96 14.03 14.88
N LYS A 75 -18.00 13.13 14.60
CA LYS A 75 -16.61 13.30 15.07
C LYS A 75 -15.94 14.46 14.36
N VAL A 76 -16.14 14.57 13.05
CA VAL A 76 -15.62 15.69 12.25
C VAL A 76 -16.27 17.00 12.70
N SER A 77 -17.59 17.04 12.83
CA SER A 77 -18.33 18.23 13.27
C SER A 77 -17.86 18.74 14.64
N THR A 78 -17.72 17.84 15.63
CA THR A 78 -17.18 18.21 16.96
C THR A 78 -15.74 18.72 16.88
N LYS A 79 -14.87 18.08 16.08
CA LYS A 79 -13.47 18.52 15.90
C LYS A 79 -13.39 19.92 15.26
N LEU A 80 -14.25 20.20 14.27
CA LEU A 80 -14.34 21.50 13.62
C LEU A 80 -14.89 22.58 14.57
N GLN A 81 -15.96 22.29 15.31
CA GLN A 81 -16.54 23.21 16.30
C GLN A 81 -15.53 23.58 17.39
N ALA A 82 -14.77 22.61 17.89
CA ALA A 82 -13.69 22.85 18.86
C ALA A 82 -12.58 23.76 18.30
N ALA A 83 -12.40 23.79 16.98
CA ALA A 83 -11.47 24.68 16.29
C ALA A 83 -12.07 26.04 15.89
N GLY A 84 -13.31 26.34 16.30
CA GLY A 84 -14.00 27.61 16.03
C GLY A 84 -14.85 27.60 14.76
N TRP A 85 -15.22 26.42 14.23
CA TRP A 85 -16.17 26.34 13.12
C TRP A 85 -17.60 26.59 13.58
N GLU A 86 -18.27 27.54 12.93
CA GLU A 86 -19.67 27.87 13.16
C GLU A 86 -20.54 27.44 11.97
N TYR A 87 -21.43 26.47 12.21
CA TYR A 87 -22.30 25.86 11.19
C TYR A 87 -23.15 26.90 10.42
N HIS A 88 -23.55 27.99 11.07
CA HIS A 88 -24.50 28.97 10.50
C HIS A 88 -23.84 30.17 9.81
N THR A 89 -22.51 30.29 9.80
CA THR A 89 -21.84 31.45 9.18
C THR A 89 -21.99 31.47 7.66
N GLY A 90 -22.24 30.32 7.03
CA GLY A 90 -22.49 30.22 5.59
C GLY A 90 -21.31 30.70 4.73
N ASP A 91 -20.11 30.79 5.30
CA ASP A 91 -18.90 31.22 4.62
C ASP A 91 -18.13 30.01 4.07
N PRO A 92 -18.12 29.80 2.73
CA PRO A 92 -17.50 28.62 2.13
C PRO A 92 -15.98 28.64 2.27
N TYR A 93 -15.35 29.81 2.14
CA TYR A 93 -13.89 29.96 2.24
C TYR A 93 -13.41 29.65 3.67
N LYS A 94 -14.07 30.23 4.69
CA LYS A 94 -13.72 29.96 6.08
C LYS A 94 -13.96 28.51 6.46
N THR A 95 -15.09 27.93 6.02
CA THR A 95 -15.39 26.51 6.24
C THR A 95 -14.35 25.60 5.60
N TRP A 96 -13.99 25.85 4.35
CA TRP A 96 -12.96 25.08 3.66
C TRP A 96 -11.59 25.22 4.33
N THR A 97 -11.23 26.42 4.76
CA THR A 97 -9.97 26.72 5.43
C THR A 97 -9.85 26.01 6.77
N ILE A 98 -10.90 26.02 7.59
CA ILE A 98 -10.89 25.30 8.87
C ILE A 98 -10.86 23.78 8.67
N VAL A 99 -11.60 23.24 7.71
CA VAL A 99 -11.56 21.81 7.37
C VAL A 99 -10.15 21.43 6.91
N ARG A 100 -9.54 22.20 6.02
CA ARG A 100 -8.16 22.01 5.59
C ARG A 100 -7.21 22.06 6.78
N LYS A 101 -7.34 23.03 7.68
CA LYS A 101 -6.46 23.16 8.85
C LYS A 101 -6.62 22.01 9.85
N VAL A 102 -7.84 21.54 10.09
CA VAL A 102 -8.15 20.62 11.20
C VAL A 102 -8.12 19.15 10.75
N ILE A 103 -8.45 18.89 9.48
CA ILE A 103 -8.64 17.54 8.95
C ILE A 103 -7.54 17.13 7.96
N LYS A 104 -6.87 18.09 7.28
CA LYS A 104 -5.74 17.73 6.40
C LYS A 104 -4.50 17.29 7.20
N HIS A 105 -4.32 17.86 8.39
CA HIS A 105 -3.18 17.54 9.23
C HIS A 105 -3.45 16.26 10.00
N GLU A 106 -2.71 15.21 9.66
CA GLU A 106 -2.54 14.06 10.55
C GLU A 106 -1.96 14.58 11.86
N SER A 107 -2.49 14.10 12.99
CA SER A 107 -1.97 14.51 14.30
C SER A 107 -0.55 13.95 14.49
N GLU A 108 0.27 14.59 15.33
CA GLU A 108 1.61 14.08 15.64
C GLU A 108 1.56 12.66 16.19
N GLU A 109 0.52 12.32 16.95
CA GLU A 109 0.27 10.97 17.46
C GLU A 109 -0.03 9.98 16.33
N ALA A 110 -0.79 10.39 15.31
CA ALA A 110 -1.07 9.54 14.15
C ALA A 110 0.22 9.26 13.36
N ILE A 111 1.06 10.28 13.14
CA ILE A 111 2.33 10.12 12.43
C ILE A 111 3.29 9.26 13.26
N SER A 112 3.37 9.49 14.57
CA SER A 112 4.13 8.65 15.49
C SER A 112 3.67 7.19 15.42
N SER A 113 2.35 6.95 15.41
CA SER A 113 1.77 5.62 15.25
C SER A 113 2.12 4.99 13.89
N TYR A 114 2.11 5.76 12.79
CA TYR A 114 2.56 5.25 11.49
C TYR A 114 4.05 4.93 11.47
N LEU A 115 4.89 5.74 12.10
CA LEU A 115 6.32 5.47 12.20
C LEU A 115 6.60 4.24 13.06
N GLU A 116 5.92 4.11 14.19
CA GLU A 116 5.98 2.93 15.05
C GLU A 116 5.53 1.68 14.28
N GLU A 117 4.38 1.73 13.61
CA GLU A 117 3.89 0.61 12.81
C GLU A 117 4.87 0.27 11.67
N TYR A 118 5.39 1.29 10.98
CA TYR A 118 6.34 1.11 9.89
C TYR A 118 7.63 0.43 10.36
N THR A 119 8.22 0.93 11.46
CA THR A 119 9.47 0.40 12.03
C THR A 119 9.33 -0.99 12.64
N HIS A 120 8.10 -1.41 12.98
CA HIS A 120 7.80 -2.74 13.51
C HIS A 120 7.19 -3.71 12.49
N LEU A 121 7.12 -3.32 11.20
CA LEU A 121 6.68 -4.23 10.15
C LEU A 121 7.47 -5.55 10.16
N ASN A 122 6.76 -6.65 10.02
CA ASN A 122 7.33 -7.97 9.88
C ASN A 122 6.55 -8.73 8.82
N HIS A 123 7.22 -9.15 7.74
CA HIS A 123 6.54 -9.86 6.65
C HIS A 123 5.75 -11.08 7.13
N LYS A 124 6.21 -11.76 8.20
CA LYS A 124 5.54 -12.96 8.72
C LYS A 124 4.14 -12.72 9.28
N THR A 125 3.75 -11.47 9.54
CA THR A 125 2.39 -11.14 10.00
C THR A 125 1.40 -10.97 8.85
N PHE A 126 1.82 -11.18 7.60
CA PHE A 126 1.00 -11.07 6.40
C PHE A 126 0.92 -12.42 5.70
N ASP A 127 -0.26 -12.74 5.17
CA ASP A 127 -0.52 -14.01 4.48
C ASP A 127 0.13 -14.07 3.09
N THR A 128 0.31 -12.91 2.44
CA THR A 128 0.87 -12.80 1.09
C THR A 128 1.84 -11.64 0.99
N MET A 129 2.79 -11.75 0.04
CA MET A 129 3.69 -10.64 -0.30
C MET A 129 2.91 -9.42 -0.79
N GLU A 130 1.81 -9.61 -1.52
CA GLU A 130 0.95 -8.51 -1.97
C GLU A 130 0.40 -7.69 -0.81
N ALA A 131 -0.12 -8.34 0.23
CA ALA A 131 -0.66 -7.66 1.40
C ALA A 131 0.43 -6.89 2.16
N PHE A 132 1.62 -7.49 2.28
CA PHE A 132 2.79 -6.82 2.86
C PHE A 132 3.19 -5.58 2.07
N VAL A 133 3.37 -5.70 0.75
CA VAL A 133 3.75 -4.58 -0.15
C VAL A 133 2.70 -3.47 -0.13
N ALA A 134 1.40 -3.82 -0.13
CA ALA A 134 0.33 -2.84 -0.02
C ALA A 134 0.41 -2.04 1.29
N LYS A 135 0.67 -2.71 2.42
CA LYS A 135 0.83 -2.05 3.72
C LYS A 135 2.09 -1.17 3.77
N VAL A 136 3.20 -1.64 3.20
CA VAL A 136 4.44 -0.86 3.07
C VAL A 136 4.21 0.42 2.28
N HIS A 137 3.52 0.36 1.13
CA HIS A 137 3.17 1.54 0.34
C HIS A 137 2.25 2.48 1.09
N TYR A 138 1.23 1.95 1.75
CA TYR A 138 0.31 2.75 2.56
C TYR A 138 1.06 3.56 3.62
N LEU A 139 1.89 2.91 4.44
CA LEU A 139 2.61 3.57 5.53
C LEU A 139 3.68 4.54 5.02
N ARG A 140 4.42 4.17 3.98
CA ARG A 140 5.37 5.08 3.36
C ARG A 140 4.67 6.33 2.83
N ASN A 141 3.55 6.18 2.12
CA ASN A 141 2.81 7.33 1.59
C ASN A 141 2.30 8.25 2.71
N LYS A 142 1.89 7.69 3.85
CA LYS A 142 1.49 8.45 5.04
C LYS A 142 2.66 9.26 5.61
N LEU A 143 3.79 8.61 5.85
CA LEU A 143 5.00 9.26 6.33
C LEU A 143 5.55 10.30 5.34
N ASP A 144 5.51 10.01 4.04
CA ASP A 144 5.92 10.94 2.98
C ASP A 144 4.95 12.13 2.86
N SER A 145 3.67 11.98 3.22
CA SER A 145 2.68 13.07 3.22
C SER A 145 2.79 13.96 4.46
N ALA A 146 3.21 13.38 5.59
CA ALA A 146 3.47 14.07 6.85
C ALA A 146 4.73 14.97 6.82
N HIS A 147 5.53 14.95 5.74
CA HIS A 147 6.79 15.69 5.57
C HIS A 147 6.75 17.19 5.92
N THR A 148 5.58 17.82 5.87
CA THR A 148 5.41 19.24 6.22
C THR A 148 5.56 19.53 7.72
N GLN A 149 5.44 18.52 8.59
CA GLN A 149 5.48 18.70 10.04
C GLN A 149 6.86 18.46 10.66
N TRP A 150 7.68 17.56 10.11
CA TRP A 150 8.96 17.12 10.73
C TRP A 150 10.24 17.54 9.98
N GLY A 151 10.13 18.49 9.04
CA GLY A 151 11.31 19.10 8.41
C GLY A 151 12.01 18.24 7.36
N GLY A 152 11.38 17.17 6.87
CA GLY A 152 11.92 16.40 5.74
C GLY A 152 11.24 15.04 5.53
N LYS A 153 11.46 14.47 4.34
CA LYS A 153 11.11 13.08 4.03
C LYS A 153 12.17 12.14 4.62
N LEU A 154 11.75 10.94 5.00
CA LEU A 154 12.69 9.89 5.34
C LEU A 154 13.58 9.57 4.13
N PRO A 155 14.91 9.40 4.30
CA PRO A 155 15.78 9.07 3.19
C PRO A 155 15.37 7.77 2.52
N GLU A 156 15.45 7.69 1.19
CA GLU A 156 15.11 6.45 0.46
C GLU A 156 15.90 5.24 0.97
N GLY A 157 17.19 5.43 1.29
CA GLY A 157 18.03 4.38 1.85
C GLY A 157 17.53 3.82 3.18
N PHE A 158 16.84 4.63 4.00
CA PHE A 158 16.19 4.17 5.22
C PHE A 158 15.06 3.20 4.87
N HIS A 159 14.16 3.57 3.96
CA HIS A 159 13.05 2.72 3.52
C HIS A 159 13.56 1.40 2.96
N THR A 160 14.51 1.44 2.04
CA THR A 160 15.00 0.22 1.38
C THR A 160 15.69 -0.73 2.35
N THR A 161 16.56 -0.20 3.23
CA THR A 161 17.26 -1.00 4.25
C THR A 161 16.26 -1.62 5.23
N HIS A 162 15.29 -0.82 5.67
CA HIS A 162 14.27 -1.27 6.62
C HIS A 162 13.43 -2.42 6.06
N ILE A 163 12.89 -2.27 4.85
CA ILE A 163 12.06 -3.31 4.22
C ILE A 163 12.86 -4.59 3.95
N VAL A 164 14.13 -4.49 3.55
CA VAL A 164 15.00 -5.66 3.42
C VAL A 164 15.10 -6.40 4.75
N ASN A 165 15.33 -5.70 5.87
CA ASN A 165 15.40 -6.31 7.20
C ASN A 165 14.08 -6.99 7.62
N CYS A 166 12.92 -6.40 7.29
CA CYS A 166 11.60 -7.00 7.56
C CYS A 166 11.40 -8.36 6.87
N LEU A 167 12.14 -8.63 5.79
CA LEU A 167 12.03 -9.84 4.98
C LEU A 167 13.04 -10.92 5.36
N LYS A 168 14.03 -10.61 6.21
CA LYS A 168 15.14 -11.50 6.58
C LYS A 168 14.72 -12.91 6.97
N ALA A 169 13.67 -13.00 7.79
CA ALA A 169 13.21 -14.26 8.35
C ALA A 169 12.33 -15.08 7.38
N GLY A 170 11.74 -14.46 6.36
CA GLY A 170 10.89 -15.11 5.37
C GLY A 170 11.63 -15.46 4.07
N TYR A 171 12.58 -14.60 3.67
CA TYR A 171 13.33 -14.74 2.42
C TYR A 171 14.84 -14.59 2.67
N PRO A 172 15.47 -15.49 3.45
CA PRO A 172 16.88 -15.35 3.84
C PRO A 172 17.85 -15.33 2.66
N MET A 173 17.53 -16.03 1.57
CA MET A 173 18.33 -16.00 0.34
C MET A 173 18.23 -14.64 -0.37
N ASN A 174 17.02 -14.14 -0.61
CA ASN A 174 16.81 -12.81 -1.19
C ASN A 174 17.42 -11.72 -0.32
N HIS A 175 17.27 -11.80 1.00
CA HIS A 175 17.90 -10.90 1.96
C HIS A 175 19.41 -10.80 1.76
N MET A 176 20.11 -11.94 1.63
CA MET A 176 21.56 -11.93 1.36
C MET A 176 21.92 -11.21 0.04
N PHE A 177 21.10 -11.37 -1.00
CA PHE A 177 21.32 -10.65 -2.27
C PHE A 177 21.03 -9.15 -2.14
N TRP A 178 19.95 -8.79 -1.45
CA TRP A 178 19.58 -7.40 -1.20
C TRP A 178 20.59 -6.68 -0.32
N GLU A 179 21.13 -7.31 0.73
CA GLU A 179 22.20 -6.72 1.56
C GLU A 179 23.45 -6.41 0.73
N LYS A 180 23.86 -7.33 -0.15
CA LYS A 180 25.00 -7.09 -1.06
C LYS A 180 24.71 -5.93 -2.01
N ALA A 181 23.50 -5.87 -2.57
CA ALA A 181 23.11 -4.79 -3.47
C ALA A 181 22.98 -3.44 -2.73
N LEU A 182 22.49 -3.41 -1.49
CA LEU A 182 22.48 -2.24 -0.62
C LEU A 182 23.90 -1.73 -0.34
N ALA A 183 24.84 -2.63 -0.01
CA ALA A 183 26.24 -2.27 0.24
C ALA A 183 26.91 -1.61 -0.99
N LYS A 184 26.51 -2.02 -2.20
CA LYS A 184 26.96 -1.45 -3.47
C LYS A 184 26.14 -0.25 -3.95
N LYS A 185 25.07 0.13 -3.25
CA LYS A 185 24.09 1.16 -3.68
C LYS A 185 23.38 0.83 -5.00
N GLU A 186 23.20 -0.46 -5.30
CA GLU A 186 22.58 -0.99 -6.52
C GLU A 186 21.13 -1.48 -6.30
N LEU A 187 20.55 -1.16 -5.14
CA LEU A 187 19.17 -1.47 -4.77
C LEU A 187 18.43 -0.18 -4.43
N PRO A 188 18.00 0.61 -5.42
CA PRO A 188 17.04 1.69 -5.18
C PRO A 188 15.68 1.10 -4.80
N TRP A 189 14.80 1.94 -4.24
CA TRP A 189 13.45 1.54 -3.84
C TRP A 189 12.67 0.89 -4.98
N THR A 190 12.76 1.45 -6.19
CA THR A 190 12.06 0.95 -7.38
C THR A 190 12.41 -0.50 -7.67
N LYS A 191 13.71 -0.83 -7.67
CA LYS A 191 14.20 -2.19 -7.88
C LYS A 191 13.78 -3.15 -6.77
N LEU A 192 13.81 -2.71 -5.51
CA LEU A 192 13.28 -3.53 -4.42
C LEU A 192 11.79 -3.83 -4.62
N MET A 193 10.97 -2.83 -4.95
CA MET A 193 9.53 -3.04 -5.20
C MET A 193 9.28 -3.94 -6.40
N GLU A 194 10.08 -3.85 -7.47
CA GLU A 194 10.02 -4.77 -8.61
C GLU A 194 10.29 -6.22 -8.18
N ASP A 195 11.32 -6.46 -7.36
CA ASP A 195 11.63 -7.78 -6.83
C ASP A 195 10.47 -8.34 -5.98
N LEU A 196 9.89 -7.53 -5.09
CA LEU A 196 8.78 -7.95 -4.23
C LEU A 196 7.50 -8.22 -5.03
N ASN A 197 7.20 -7.38 -6.02
CA ASN A 197 6.09 -7.63 -6.95
C ASN A 197 6.33 -8.92 -7.76
N GLY A 198 7.58 -9.22 -8.11
CA GLY A 198 7.95 -10.49 -8.72
C GLY A 198 7.68 -11.70 -7.81
N ILE A 199 7.93 -11.56 -6.50
CA ILE A 199 7.58 -12.59 -5.50
C ILE A 199 6.06 -12.77 -5.41
N SER A 200 5.31 -11.67 -5.27
CA SER A 200 3.84 -11.68 -5.21
C SER A 200 3.20 -12.39 -6.43
N LYS A 201 3.69 -12.10 -7.63
CA LYS A 201 3.21 -12.77 -8.87
C LYS A 201 3.45 -14.28 -8.83
N ARG A 202 4.64 -14.72 -8.37
CA ARG A 202 4.97 -16.15 -8.25
C ARG A 202 4.13 -16.86 -7.20
N GLU A 203 3.82 -16.21 -6.08
CA GLU A 203 2.90 -16.75 -5.07
C GLU A 203 1.50 -16.98 -5.67
N THR A 204 1.01 -16.00 -6.44
CA THR A 204 -0.28 -16.08 -7.12
C THR A 204 -0.31 -17.18 -8.19
N GLU A 205 0.74 -17.29 -9.00
CA GLU A 205 0.84 -18.32 -10.04
C GLU A 205 1.02 -19.72 -9.43
N GLY A 206 1.86 -19.86 -8.40
CA GLY A 206 2.06 -21.11 -7.67
C GLY A 206 0.79 -21.64 -7.01
N ALA A 207 -0.02 -20.75 -6.41
CA ALA A 207 -1.32 -21.10 -5.82
C ALA A 207 -2.34 -21.59 -6.87
N ARG A 208 -2.26 -21.09 -8.11
CA ARG A 208 -3.11 -21.53 -9.23
C ARG A 208 -2.76 -22.94 -9.72
N PHE A 209 -1.51 -23.38 -9.61
CA PHE A 209 -1.12 -24.74 -9.99
C PHE A 209 -1.44 -25.78 -8.91
N THR A 210 -1.47 -25.40 -7.63
CA THR A 210 -1.86 -26.31 -6.53
C THR A 210 -3.36 -26.55 -6.42
N SER A 211 -4.19 -25.75 -7.09
CA SER A 211 -5.67 -25.85 -7.06
C SER A 211 -6.26 -26.67 -8.22
N ILE A 212 -5.42 -27.24 -9.10
CA ILE A 212 -5.86 -28.24 -10.08
C ILE A 212 -5.90 -29.60 -9.37
N GLU A 213 -7.04 -29.95 -8.77
CA GLU A 213 -7.32 -31.34 -8.42
C GLU A 213 -7.33 -32.18 -9.70
N VAL A 214 -6.26 -32.94 -9.91
CA VAL A 214 -6.23 -34.02 -10.89
C VAL A 214 -7.28 -35.04 -10.44
N LYS A 215 -8.46 -35.02 -11.07
CA LYS A 215 -9.43 -36.12 -10.98
C LYS A 215 -8.76 -37.38 -11.52
N GLY A 216 -8.14 -38.14 -10.61
CA GLY A 216 -7.45 -39.39 -10.90
C GLY A 216 -8.40 -40.40 -11.53
N ALA A 217 -7.99 -40.91 -12.69
CA ALA A 217 -8.59 -42.07 -13.33
C ALA A 217 -8.54 -43.28 -12.39
N LYS A 218 -9.67 -43.98 -12.29
CA LYS A 218 -9.85 -45.23 -11.56
C LYS A 218 -8.81 -46.27 -11.99
N GLY A 219 -8.01 -46.75 -11.05
CA GLY A 219 -7.04 -47.82 -11.24
C GLY A 219 -6.99 -48.75 -10.04
N ASN A 220 -7.84 -49.77 -10.10
CA ASN A 220 -7.87 -51.07 -9.44
C ASN A 220 -7.24 -51.32 -8.04
N LYS A 221 -8.10 -51.82 -7.14
CA LYS A 221 -7.79 -52.45 -5.86
C LYS A 221 -6.97 -53.73 -6.04
N GLY A 222 -5.93 -53.90 -5.23
CA GLY A 222 -5.29 -55.17 -4.91
C GLY A 222 -4.72 -55.14 -3.48
N ASN A 223 -5.49 -55.64 -2.51
CA ASN A 223 -5.05 -56.04 -1.16
C ASN A 223 -4.67 -57.54 -1.25
N ASN A 224 -3.74 -58.18 -0.52
CA ASN A 224 -2.98 -57.99 0.74
C ASN A 224 -1.94 -59.17 0.79
N PRO A 225 -1.21 -59.52 1.89
CA PRO A 225 -0.87 -58.82 3.14
C PRO A 225 0.62 -58.95 3.62
N SER A 226 0.93 -58.21 4.70
CA SER A 226 1.81 -58.54 5.83
C SER A 226 3.34 -58.63 5.71
N GLY A 227 4.02 -57.90 6.60
CA GLY A 227 5.07 -58.51 7.44
C GLY A 227 6.38 -57.72 7.65
N ASN A 228 6.50 -57.14 8.85
CA ASN A 228 7.71 -56.94 9.66
C ASN A 228 8.74 -55.83 9.34
N ASN A 229 8.82 -54.91 10.31
CA ASN A 229 10.04 -54.19 10.71
C ASN A 229 11.12 -55.16 11.21
N PRO A 230 12.41 -54.82 11.06
CA PRO A 230 13.10 -54.27 12.24
C PRO A 230 14.04 -53.09 11.96
N SER A 231 14.10 -52.24 12.99
CA SER A 231 15.19 -51.36 13.45
C SER A 231 16.48 -51.30 12.62
N GLY A 232 16.86 -50.08 12.21
CA GLY A 232 18.17 -49.75 11.66
C GLY A 232 18.44 -48.26 11.77
N ASN A 233 19.16 -47.88 12.82
CA ASN A 233 19.63 -46.52 13.06
C ASN A 233 20.63 -46.13 11.96
N THR A 234 20.21 -45.33 10.97
CA THR A 234 21.11 -44.72 9.98
C THR A 234 20.64 -43.32 9.66
N THR A 235 21.46 -42.35 10.04
CA THR A 235 21.34 -40.93 9.73
C THR A 235 21.08 -40.76 8.22
N ASN A 236 19.86 -40.33 7.91
CA ASN A 236 19.33 -40.22 6.56
C ASN A 236 20.13 -39.22 5.70
N ASN A 237 21.10 -39.74 4.95
CA ASN A 237 21.73 -39.04 3.81
C ASN A 237 20.77 -38.96 2.59
N ARG A 238 19.50 -39.39 2.74
CA ARG A 238 18.49 -39.46 1.68
C ARG A 238 17.99 -38.11 1.16
N ASN A 239 18.35 -37.02 1.84
CA ASN A 239 17.92 -35.67 1.52
C ASN A 239 18.99 -34.81 0.87
N LYS A 240 20.13 -35.36 0.44
CA LYS A 240 21.14 -34.62 -0.31
C LYS A 240 21.30 -35.17 -1.74
N ILE A 241 21.49 -34.29 -2.71
CA ILE A 241 21.82 -34.59 -4.11
C ILE A 241 23.25 -34.10 -4.37
N LYS A 242 24.04 -34.88 -5.09
CA LYS A 242 25.40 -34.51 -5.50
C LYS A 242 25.35 -33.91 -6.90
N CYS A 243 26.00 -32.77 -7.11
CA CYS A 243 26.14 -32.19 -8.45
C CYS A 243 27.23 -32.92 -9.24
N ASP A 244 26.93 -33.45 -10.42
CA ASP A 244 27.89 -34.23 -11.22
C ASP A 244 29.06 -33.41 -11.76
N LYS A 245 28.91 -32.08 -11.82
CA LYS A 245 29.96 -31.18 -12.33
C LYS A 245 30.88 -30.61 -11.25
N CYS A 246 30.34 -30.18 -10.10
CA CYS A 246 31.15 -29.62 -9.00
C CYS A 246 31.37 -30.59 -7.83
N GLN A 247 30.77 -31.79 -7.88
CA GLN A 247 30.90 -32.88 -6.91
C GLN A 247 30.48 -32.56 -5.46
N ARG A 248 29.88 -31.38 -5.22
CA ARG A 248 29.34 -30.96 -3.92
C ARG A 248 27.92 -31.51 -3.70
N SER A 249 27.58 -31.76 -2.44
CA SER A 249 26.29 -32.32 -2.00
C SER A 249 25.39 -31.26 -1.37
N TYR A 250 24.14 -31.18 -1.80
CA TYR A 250 23.18 -30.14 -1.39
C TYR A 250 21.83 -30.73 -0.99
N PRO A 251 21.07 -30.10 -0.06
CA PRO A 251 19.73 -30.55 0.29
C PRO A 251 18.77 -30.63 -0.92
N LYS A 252 17.94 -31.67 -1.00
CA LYS A 252 16.90 -31.87 -2.03
C LYS A 252 15.90 -30.72 -2.10
N SER A 253 15.67 -30.03 -0.99
CA SER A 253 14.79 -28.86 -0.92
C SER A 253 15.33 -27.64 -1.69
N TRP A 254 16.56 -27.68 -2.19
CA TRP A 254 17.18 -26.59 -2.97
C TRP A 254 16.99 -26.75 -4.49
N ALA A 255 16.16 -27.72 -4.92
CA ALA A 255 15.87 -27.99 -6.33
C ALA A 255 14.69 -27.15 -6.87
N TYR A 256 14.90 -26.41 -7.96
CA TYR A 256 13.84 -25.70 -8.69
C TYR A 256 13.17 -26.59 -9.76
N GLN A 257 11.85 -26.50 -9.92
CA GLN A 257 11.03 -27.42 -10.73
C GLN A 257 11.20 -27.28 -12.26
N SER A 258 11.74 -26.17 -12.77
CA SER A 258 11.77 -25.88 -14.22
C SER A 258 13.14 -25.95 -14.90
N CYS A 259 14.27 -26.06 -14.17
CA CYS A 259 15.60 -26.14 -14.80
C CYS A 259 16.68 -26.99 -14.09
N GLY A 260 16.35 -27.71 -13.00
CA GLY A 260 17.21 -28.79 -12.52
C GLY A 260 18.66 -28.41 -12.15
N HIS A 261 18.89 -27.22 -11.58
CA HIS A 261 20.15 -26.77 -10.93
C HIS A 261 21.25 -26.14 -11.81
N HIS A 262 20.99 -25.78 -13.07
CA HIS A 262 21.97 -25.10 -13.92
C HIS A 262 21.45 -23.79 -14.52
N TYR A 263 22.37 -22.84 -14.75
CA TYR A 263 22.11 -21.63 -15.54
C TYR A 263 21.67 -22.02 -16.97
N PRO A 264 20.65 -21.37 -17.56
CA PRO A 264 20.10 -21.76 -18.87
C PRO A 264 21.11 -21.67 -20.03
N LEU A 265 22.29 -21.07 -19.83
CA LEU A 265 23.30 -20.84 -20.87
C LEU A 265 24.68 -21.48 -20.65
N GLY A 266 24.88 -22.33 -19.63
CA GLY A 266 26.26 -22.80 -19.38
C GLY A 266 26.45 -24.09 -18.59
N GLY A 267 25.38 -24.71 -18.07
CA GLY A 267 25.53 -25.97 -17.35
C GLY A 267 26.42 -25.88 -16.10
N ILE A 268 26.59 -24.69 -15.50
CA ILE A 268 27.28 -24.48 -14.22
C ILE A 268 26.19 -24.25 -13.15
N CYS A 269 26.40 -24.75 -11.92
CA CYS A 269 25.44 -24.55 -10.84
C CYS A 269 25.49 -23.10 -10.31
N TRP A 270 24.33 -22.58 -9.91
CA TRP A 270 24.15 -21.19 -9.45
C TRP A 270 25.05 -20.79 -8.26
N THR A 271 25.55 -21.76 -7.50
CA THR A 271 26.50 -21.51 -6.40
C THR A 271 27.94 -21.27 -6.89
N CYS A 272 28.28 -21.79 -8.08
CA CYS A 272 29.63 -21.66 -8.67
C CYS A 272 29.76 -20.47 -9.63
N ASN A 273 28.66 -19.97 -10.21
CA ASN A 273 28.64 -18.71 -10.93
C ASN A 273 27.35 -17.93 -10.60
N PRO A 274 27.36 -17.11 -9.54
CA PRO A 274 26.21 -16.29 -9.15
C PRO A 274 26.24 -14.98 -9.95
N GLU A 275 25.90 -15.06 -11.24
CA GLU A 275 25.57 -13.91 -12.08
C GLU A 275 24.06 -13.69 -12.10
#